data_AF-A0A6D2X4Q7-F1
#
_entry.id   AF-A0A6D2X4Q7-F1
#
_cell.length_a   1.000
_cell.length_b   1.000
_cell.length_c   1.000
_cell.angle_alpha   90.00
_cell.angle_beta   90.00
_cell.angle_gamma   90.00
#
_symmetry.space_group_name_H-M   'P 1'
#
loop_
_entity.id
_entity.type
_entity.pdbx_description
1 polymer ?
#
loop_
_entity_poly.entity_id
_entity_poly.type
_entity_poly.pdbx_seq_one_letter_code
_entity_poly.pdbx_strand_id
1 'polypeptide(L)'
;MAALQKSVSSFLMGTLATSCLLLLALLVQGGAAAPISSHCRLDKSNFQQPYITNRTFMLAKEASLADNNTDVRLIGEKLFRGVSMSERCYLMKQVLNFTLEEVLFPQSDRFQPYMQEVVPFLARLSNRLSTCHIEGDDLHIQRNVQKLKDTVKKLGESGEIKAIGELDLLFMSLRNACI
;
A
#
# COMPACT_ATOMS: atom_id res chain seq x y z
N MET A 1 -79.89 13.11 12.17
CA MET A 1 -78.90 12.76 13.21
C MET A 1 -77.96 11.70 12.65
N ALA A 2 -76.69 11.77 13.07
CA ALA A 2 -75.52 10.87 12.90
C ALA A 2 -75.78 9.43 12.37
N ALA A 3 -74.88 8.79 11.62
CA ALA A 3 -73.49 8.57 11.99
C ALA A 3 -72.54 8.34 10.80
N LEU A 4 -71.45 9.12 10.83
CA LEU A 4 -70.19 8.85 10.17
C LEU A 4 -69.38 7.85 11.01
N GLN A 5 -68.45 7.14 10.37
CA GLN A 5 -67.34 6.33 10.92
C GLN A 5 -67.63 4.86 11.24
N LYS A 6 -66.99 3.98 10.45
CA LYS A 6 -65.90 3.08 10.90
C LYS A 6 -65.60 2.08 9.78
N SER A 7 -64.69 2.42 8.86
CA SER A 7 -64.14 1.42 7.93
C SER A 7 -62.75 1.79 7.40
N VAL A 8 -61.93 2.45 8.22
CA VAL A 8 -60.55 2.79 7.83
C VAL A 8 -59.62 2.60 9.03
N SER A 9 -59.67 1.43 9.65
CA SER A 9 -58.78 1.12 10.79
C SER A 9 -58.15 -0.26 10.75
N SER A 10 -58.72 -1.24 10.02
CA SER A 10 -58.18 -2.61 10.08
C SER A 10 -57.07 -2.88 9.05
N PHE A 11 -57.07 -2.17 7.91
CA PHE A 11 -56.10 -2.42 6.84
C PHE A 11 -54.75 -1.71 7.04
N LEU A 12 -54.71 -0.63 7.83
CA LEU A 12 -53.50 0.16 8.08
C LEU A 12 -52.65 -0.38 9.26
N MET A 13 -53.24 -1.16 10.16
CA MET A 13 -52.50 -1.76 11.29
C MET A 13 -51.71 -3.02 10.90
N GLY A 14 -52.15 -3.75 9.87
CA GLY A 14 -51.46 -4.98 9.43
C GLY A 14 -50.16 -4.75 8.66
N THR A 15 -50.03 -3.63 7.96
CA THR A 15 -48.83 -3.29 7.17
C THR A 15 -47.71 -2.66 8.01
N LEU A 16 -48.05 -1.97 9.10
CA LEU A 16 -47.07 -1.40 10.03
C LEU A 16 -46.43 -2.46 10.94
N ALA A 17 -47.21 -3.44 11.41
CA ALA A 17 -46.69 -4.49 12.27
C ALA A 17 -45.73 -5.44 11.53
N THR A 18 -46.00 -5.73 10.26
CA THR A 18 -45.13 -6.56 9.42
C THR A 18 -43.85 -5.85 8.99
N SER A 19 -43.88 -4.52 8.76
CA SER A 19 -42.65 -3.75 8.48
C SER A 19 -41.75 -3.59 9.70
N CYS A 20 -42.32 -3.43 10.91
CA CYS A 20 -41.53 -3.36 12.15
C CYS A 20 -40.84 -4.70 12.47
N LEU A 21 -41.48 -5.83 12.20
CA LEU A 21 -40.86 -7.16 12.40
C LEU A 21 -39.72 -7.43 11.42
N LEU A 22 -39.84 -6.97 10.17
CA LEU A 22 -38.75 -7.02 9.17
C LEU A 22 -37.54 -6.15 9.57
N LEU A 23 -37.79 -4.95 10.10
CA LEU A 23 -36.73 -4.05 10.58
C LEU A 23 -36.01 -4.62 11.81
N LEU A 24 -36.75 -5.27 12.72
CA LEU A 24 -36.16 -5.95 13.88
C LEU A 24 -35.38 -7.21 13.48
N ALA A 25 -35.84 -7.97 12.49
CA ALA A 25 -35.11 -9.12 11.94
C ALA A 25 -33.79 -8.69 11.25
N LEU A 26 -33.80 -7.54 10.56
CA LEU A 26 -32.58 -6.95 9.97
C LEU A 26 -31.63 -6.40 11.03
N LEU A 27 -32.13 -5.89 12.17
CA LEU A 27 -31.32 -5.44 13.30
C LEU A 27 -30.69 -6.60 14.09
N VAL A 28 -31.34 -7.78 14.12
CA VAL A 28 -30.82 -8.99 14.76
C VAL A 28 -29.83 -9.75 13.89
N GLN A 29 -29.84 -9.52 12.57
CA GLN A 29 -28.69 -9.81 11.72
C GLN A 29 -27.60 -8.77 12.01
N GLY A 30 -27.02 -8.86 13.19
CA GLY A 30 -25.65 -8.45 13.47
C GLY A 30 -24.75 -9.27 12.55
N GLY A 31 -24.72 -8.89 11.27
CA GLY A 31 -23.61 -9.18 10.41
C GLY A 31 -22.44 -8.50 11.08
N ALA A 32 -21.74 -9.25 11.93
CA ALA A 32 -20.35 -8.99 12.19
C ALA A 32 -19.72 -9.03 10.80
N ALA A 33 -19.60 -7.85 10.18
CA ALA A 33 -18.64 -7.65 9.12
C ALA A 33 -17.34 -8.10 9.78
N ALA A 34 -16.90 -9.33 9.45
CA ALA A 34 -15.57 -9.76 9.81
C ALA A 34 -14.67 -8.58 9.43
N PRO A 35 -13.81 -8.08 10.34
CA PRO A 35 -12.91 -7.01 9.97
C PRO A 35 -12.23 -7.46 8.69
N ILE A 36 -12.40 -6.69 7.62
CA ILE A 36 -11.70 -6.96 6.37
C ILE A 36 -10.25 -6.62 6.71
N SER A 37 -9.55 -7.55 7.34
CA SER A 37 -8.13 -7.45 7.63
C SER A 37 -7.44 -7.45 6.27
N SER A 38 -7.21 -6.26 5.70
CA SER A 38 -6.53 -6.15 4.41
C SER A 38 -5.03 -6.31 4.63
N HIS A 39 -4.63 -7.54 4.95
CA HIS A 39 -3.23 -7.92 5.05
C HIS A 39 -2.53 -7.53 3.74
N CYS A 40 -1.44 -6.78 3.88
CA CYS A 40 -0.64 -6.37 2.73
C CYS A 40 0.01 -7.59 2.08
N ARG A 41 -0.38 -7.87 0.83
CA ARG A 41 0.10 -9.02 0.07
C ARG A 41 0.16 -8.72 -1.43
N LEU A 42 1.08 -9.37 -2.12
CA LEU A 42 1.24 -9.41 -3.56
C LEU A 42 1.34 -10.86 -4.03
N ASP A 43 0.81 -11.14 -5.22
CA ASP A 43 0.91 -12.47 -5.80
C ASP A 43 2.35 -12.79 -6.19
N LYS A 44 2.78 -14.04 -5.96
CA LYS A 44 4.11 -14.51 -6.38
C LYS A 44 4.37 -14.29 -7.88
N SER A 45 3.33 -14.38 -8.71
CA SER A 45 3.39 -14.12 -10.16
C SER A 45 3.82 -12.68 -10.50
N ASN A 46 3.58 -11.72 -9.61
CA ASN A 46 4.05 -10.34 -9.79
C ASN A 46 5.59 -10.24 -9.83
N PHE A 47 6.29 -11.21 -9.22
CA PHE A 47 7.76 -11.26 -9.15
C PHE A 47 8.38 -12.35 -10.05
N GLN A 48 7.57 -13.15 -10.74
CA GLN A 48 8.03 -14.22 -11.65
C GLN A 48 8.07 -13.74 -13.12
N GLN A 49 8.46 -12.48 -13.33
CA GLN A 49 8.61 -11.87 -14.64
C GLN A 49 10.11 -11.57 -14.86
N PRO A 50 10.89 -12.49 -15.48
CA PRO A 50 12.34 -12.35 -15.59
C PRO A 50 12.76 -11.06 -16.29
N TYR A 51 12.04 -10.67 -17.34
CA TYR A 51 12.31 -9.46 -18.10
C TYR A 51 12.28 -8.19 -17.23
N ILE A 52 11.18 -7.93 -16.53
CA ILE A 52 11.05 -6.71 -15.71
C ILE A 52 11.95 -6.76 -14.47
N THR A 53 12.21 -7.95 -13.94
CA THR A 53 13.18 -8.15 -12.85
C THR A 53 14.56 -7.72 -13.31
N ASN A 54 15.01 -8.20 -14.47
CA ASN A 54 16.30 -7.83 -15.04
C ASN A 54 16.37 -6.33 -15.34
N ARG A 55 15.30 -5.74 -15.91
CA ARG A 55 15.23 -4.29 -16.15
C ARG A 55 15.35 -3.47 -14.87
N THR A 56 14.71 -3.91 -13.79
CA THR A 56 14.80 -3.28 -12.46
C THR A 56 16.23 -3.33 -11.93
N PHE A 57 16.90 -4.47 -12.06
CA PHE A 57 18.28 -4.65 -11.62
C PHE A 57 19.28 -3.85 -12.46
N MET A 58 19.04 -3.74 -13.77
CA MET A 58 19.84 -2.91 -14.66
C MET A 58 19.68 -1.41 -14.35
N LEU A 59 18.46 -0.94 -14.07
CA LEU A 59 18.20 0.42 -13.63
C LEU A 59 18.97 0.74 -12.33
N ALA A 60 18.85 -0.14 -11.34
CA ALA A 60 19.59 -0.01 -10.08
C ALA A 60 21.10 0.05 -10.31
N LYS A 61 21.62 -0.86 -11.14
CA LYS A 61 23.05 -0.87 -11.50
C LYS A 61 23.48 0.43 -12.16
N GLU A 62 22.74 0.94 -13.13
CA GLU A 62 23.11 2.16 -13.86
C GLU A 62 23.11 3.39 -12.95
N ALA A 63 22.10 3.53 -12.08
CA ALA A 63 22.08 4.60 -11.09
C ALA A 63 23.17 4.46 -10.02
N SER A 64 23.49 3.23 -9.60
CA SER A 64 24.57 2.99 -8.63
C SER A 64 25.95 3.41 -9.15
N LEU A 65 26.18 3.39 -10.47
CA LEU A 65 27.42 3.90 -11.09
C LEU A 65 27.51 5.43 -11.03
N ALA A 66 26.39 6.12 -10.90
CA ALA A 66 26.30 7.57 -10.71
C ALA A 66 26.20 7.97 -9.22
N ASP A 67 26.09 7.00 -8.31
CA ASP A 67 26.07 7.22 -6.87
C ASP A 67 27.49 7.23 -6.30
N ASN A 68 28.00 8.42 -6.00
CA ASN A 68 29.34 8.60 -5.45
C ASN A 68 29.42 8.36 -3.94
N ASN A 69 28.30 8.09 -3.24
CA ASN A 69 28.28 7.97 -1.79
C ASN A 69 28.25 6.49 -1.38
N THR A 70 29.38 5.92 -0.98
CA THR A 70 29.44 4.52 -0.53
C THR A 70 29.13 4.31 0.95
N ASP A 71 29.07 5.39 1.74
CA ASP A 71 28.96 5.33 3.20
C ASP A 71 27.52 5.16 3.69
N VAL A 72 26.56 5.62 2.88
CA VAL A 72 25.14 5.62 3.23
C VAL A 72 24.39 4.60 2.41
N ARG A 73 23.73 3.67 3.12
CA ARG A 73 22.78 2.70 2.57
C ARG A 73 21.38 3.01 3.07
N LEU A 74 20.40 3.13 2.16
CA LEU A 74 19.01 3.47 2.47
C LEU A 74 18.21 2.25 2.92
N ILE A 75 18.28 1.16 2.16
CA ILE A 75 17.50 -0.05 2.35
C ILE A 75 18.39 -1.14 2.95
N GLY A 76 18.18 -1.42 4.24
CA GLY A 76 18.92 -2.43 4.99
C GLY A 76 18.28 -2.72 6.34
N GLU A 77 18.98 -3.46 7.20
CA GLU A 77 18.43 -3.96 8.48
C GLU A 77 17.86 -2.87 9.39
N LYS A 78 18.45 -1.67 9.37
CA LYS A 78 17.99 -0.53 10.19
C LYS A 78 16.54 -0.12 9.86
N LEU A 79 16.11 -0.29 8.61
CA LEU A 79 14.76 0.01 8.15
C LEU A 79 13.71 -0.91 8.80
N PHE A 80 14.08 -2.17 9.07
CA PHE A 80 13.19 -3.18 9.66
C PHE A 80 13.31 -3.30 11.17
N ARG A 81 14.09 -2.42 11.82
CA ARG A 81 14.33 -2.50 13.26
C ARG A 81 13.03 -2.28 14.03
N GLY A 82 12.68 -3.27 14.86
CA GLY A 82 11.46 -3.23 15.67
C GLY A 82 10.17 -3.45 14.88
N VAL A 83 10.25 -3.92 13.63
CA VAL A 83 9.10 -4.19 12.77
C VAL A 83 8.88 -5.69 12.69
N SER A 84 7.67 -6.15 13.05
CA SER A 84 7.31 -7.56 13.00
C SER A 84 7.24 -8.06 11.56
N MET A 85 7.37 -9.37 11.35
CA MET A 85 7.32 -9.97 10.01
C MET A 85 6.01 -9.66 9.27
N SER A 86 4.87 -9.69 9.98
CA SER A 86 3.53 -9.41 9.43
C SER A 86 3.36 -7.96 8.97
N GLU A 87 4.13 -7.02 9.51
CA GLU A 87 4.06 -5.60 9.16
C GLU A 87 5.02 -5.20 8.03
N ARG A 88 5.98 -6.07 7.66
CA ARG A 88 7.04 -5.71 6.70
C ARG A 88 6.50 -5.35 5.33
N CYS A 89 5.43 -6.01 4.86
CA CYS A 89 4.84 -5.64 3.58
C CYS A 89 4.24 -4.23 3.62
N TYR A 90 3.57 -3.87 4.73
CA TYR A 90 3.05 -2.53 4.92
C TYR A 90 4.18 -1.49 4.99
N LEU A 91 5.28 -1.79 5.69
CA LEU A 91 6.47 -0.94 5.66
C LEU A 91 6.97 -0.74 4.22
N MET A 92 7.10 -1.83 3.46
CA MET A 92 7.61 -1.75 2.09
C MET A 92 6.64 -1.05 1.14
N LYS A 93 5.33 -1.09 1.38
CA LYS A 93 4.35 -0.22 0.71
C LYS A 93 4.71 1.25 0.92
N GLN A 94 4.97 1.68 2.15
CA GLN A 94 5.30 3.09 2.44
C GLN A 94 6.59 3.52 1.74
N VAL A 95 7.61 2.65 1.74
CA VAL A 95 8.89 2.89 1.05
C VAL A 95 8.69 2.96 -0.47
N LEU A 96 7.92 2.03 -1.05
CA LEU A 96 7.60 2.01 -2.48
C LEU A 96 6.87 3.27 -2.91
N ASN A 97 5.84 3.69 -2.17
CA ASN A 97 5.07 4.89 -2.51
C ASN A 97 5.95 6.15 -2.46
N PHE A 98 6.74 6.31 -1.39
CA PHE A 98 7.71 7.39 -1.30
C PHE A 98 8.70 7.37 -2.47
N THR A 99 9.24 6.21 -2.82
CA THR A 99 10.21 6.09 -3.91
C THR A 99 9.56 6.43 -5.25
N LEU A 100 8.31 6.05 -5.49
CA LEU A 100 7.60 6.45 -6.71
C LEU A 100 7.42 7.97 -6.79
N GLU A 101 6.84 8.56 -5.75
CA GLU A 101 6.39 9.95 -5.75
C GLU A 101 7.53 10.97 -5.67
N GLU A 102 8.53 10.70 -4.82
CA GLU A 102 9.57 11.67 -4.45
C GLU A 102 10.93 11.35 -5.09
N VAL A 103 11.06 10.23 -5.82
CA VAL A 103 12.31 9.83 -6.48
C VAL A 103 12.11 9.50 -7.95
N LEU A 104 11.25 8.53 -8.26
CA LEU A 104 11.14 8.02 -9.64
C LEU A 104 10.39 8.96 -10.57
N PHE A 105 9.30 9.59 -10.13
CA PHE A 105 8.60 10.57 -10.95
C PHE A 105 9.43 11.83 -11.21
N PRO A 106 10.12 12.44 -10.22
CA PRO A 106 11.03 13.55 -10.48
C PRO A 106 12.20 13.22 -11.42
N GLN A 107 12.67 11.97 -11.42
CA GLN A 107 13.80 11.51 -12.23
C GLN A 107 13.37 10.74 -13.49
N SER A 108 12.11 10.86 -13.93
CA SER A 108 11.51 10.03 -14.99
C SER A 108 12.26 10.08 -16.33
N ASP A 109 12.95 11.19 -16.59
CA ASP A 109 13.62 11.44 -17.87
C ASP A 109 15.04 10.87 -17.92
N ARG A 110 15.55 10.34 -16.80
CA ARG A 110 16.90 9.75 -16.69
C ARG A 110 16.88 8.23 -16.79
N PHE A 111 18.08 7.65 -16.95
CA PHE A 111 18.32 6.19 -16.95
C PHE A 111 17.41 5.43 -17.92
N GLN A 112 17.23 6.01 -19.10
CA GLN A 112 16.49 5.41 -20.20
C GLN A 112 17.30 4.29 -20.84
N PRO A 113 16.66 3.20 -21.32
CA PRO A 113 15.21 3.00 -21.39
C PRO A 113 14.60 2.38 -20.12
N TYR A 114 15.41 2.04 -19.12
CA TYR A 114 14.96 1.22 -17.99
C TYR A 114 13.90 1.93 -17.14
N MET A 115 14.05 3.24 -16.92
CA MET A 115 13.10 4.05 -16.16
C MET A 115 11.67 3.97 -16.73
N GLN A 116 11.52 4.11 -18.05
CA GLN A 116 10.23 4.06 -18.74
C GLN A 116 9.51 2.71 -18.55
N GLU A 117 10.25 1.62 -18.40
CA GLU A 117 9.68 0.28 -18.24
C GLU A 117 9.39 -0.07 -16.76
N VAL A 118 10.31 0.30 -15.86
CA VAL A 118 10.28 -0.10 -14.45
C VAL A 118 9.27 0.72 -13.64
N VAL A 119 9.16 2.03 -13.89
CA VAL A 119 8.24 2.90 -13.14
C VAL A 119 6.78 2.47 -13.26
N PRO A 120 6.23 2.19 -14.47
CA PRO A 120 4.86 1.70 -14.58
C PRO A 120 4.65 0.34 -13.90
N PHE A 121 5.67 -0.51 -13.86
CA PHE A 121 5.60 -1.78 -13.16
C PHE A 121 5.50 -1.59 -11.64
N LEU A 122 6.38 -0.77 -11.05
CA LEU A 122 6.36 -0.46 -9.63
C LEU A 122 5.07 0.26 -9.22
N ALA A 123 4.56 1.17 -10.05
CA ALA A 123 3.27 1.81 -9.86
C ALA A 123 2.10 0.82 -9.81
N ARG A 124 2.12 -0.25 -10.63
CA ARG A 124 1.11 -1.31 -10.55
C ARG A 124 1.19 -2.10 -9.23
N LEU A 125 2.39 -2.33 -8.68
CA LEU A 125 2.55 -2.97 -7.38
C LEU A 125 2.01 -2.07 -6.26
N SER A 126 2.35 -0.78 -6.29
CA SER A 126 1.83 0.22 -5.35
C SER A 126 0.29 0.27 -5.37
N ASN A 127 -0.31 0.30 -6.56
CA ASN A 127 -1.76 0.30 -6.71
C ASN A 127 -2.42 -0.96 -6.11
N ARG A 128 -1.81 -2.14 -6.27
CA ARG A 128 -2.28 -3.39 -5.64
C ARG A 128 -2.21 -3.35 -4.11
N LEU A 129 -1.28 -2.59 -3.56
CA LEU A 129 -1.13 -2.39 -2.11
C LEU A 129 -1.95 -1.22 -1.57
N SER A 130 -2.63 -0.43 -2.41
CA SER A 130 -3.28 0.83 -2.02
C SER A 130 -4.26 0.69 -0.85
N THR A 131 -5.08 -0.37 -0.84
CA THR A 131 -6.11 -0.62 0.18
C THR A 131 -5.61 -1.38 1.42
N CYS A 132 -4.36 -1.87 1.40
CA CYS A 132 -3.83 -2.63 2.52
C CYS A 132 -3.41 -1.73 3.69
N HIS A 133 -3.68 -2.18 4.92
CA HIS A 133 -3.30 -1.50 6.15
C HIS A 133 -2.92 -2.52 7.23
N ILE A 134 -2.34 -2.04 8.32
CA ILE A 134 -2.10 -2.86 9.51
C ILE A 134 -3.12 -2.50 10.59
N GLU A 135 -3.37 -3.45 11.48
CA GLU A 135 -4.18 -3.23 12.67
C GLU A 135 -3.28 -2.67 13.78
N GLY A 136 -3.71 -1.57 14.43
CA GLY A 136 -2.97 -0.95 15.53
C GLY A 136 -2.13 0.28 15.14
N ASP A 137 -1.24 0.68 16.04
CA ASP A 137 -0.35 1.84 15.87
C ASP A 137 0.80 1.52 14.91
N ASP A 138 1.09 2.44 13.98
CA ASP A 138 2.15 2.31 12.98
C ASP A 138 3.35 3.23 13.24
N LEU A 139 3.44 3.86 14.41
CA LEU A 139 4.46 4.86 14.76
C LEU A 139 5.89 4.35 14.57
N HIS A 140 6.18 3.07 14.89
CA HIS A 140 7.51 2.48 14.67
C HIS A 140 7.85 2.38 13.19
N ILE A 141 6.87 2.05 12.34
CA ILE A 141 7.02 1.98 10.89
C ILE A 141 7.22 3.39 10.33
N GLN A 142 6.34 4.34 10.69
CA GLN A 142 6.43 5.72 10.25
C GLN A 142 7.78 6.34 10.62
N ARG A 143 8.28 6.09 11.83
CA ARG A 143 9.61 6.55 12.27
C ARG A 143 10.74 5.97 11.41
N ASN A 144 10.66 4.70 11.04
CA ASN A 144 11.70 4.06 10.22
C ASN A 144 11.68 4.58 8.78
N VAL A 145 10.48 4.70 8.20
CA VAL A 145 10.29 5.30 6.87
C VAL A 145 10.73 6.76 6.86
N GLN A 146 10.40 7.53 7.89
CA GLN A 146 10.78 8.94 7.98
C GLN A 146 12.31 9.11 7.98
N LYS A 147 13.06 8.28 8.70
CA LYS A 147 14.53 8.32 8.65
C LYS A 147 15.09 8.08 7.25
N LEU A 148 14.47 7.18 6.48
CA LEU A 148 14.84 6.95 5.08
C LEU A 148 14.55 8.22 4.25
N LYS A 149 13.34 8.78 4.38
CA LYS A 149 12.93 10.04 3.71
C LYS A 149 13.89 11.19 4.03
N ASP A 150 14.20 11.39 5.31
CA ASP A 150 15.11 12.44 5.78
C ASP A 150 16.51 12.26 5.22
N THR A 151 16.97 11.01 5.11
CA THR A 151 18.29 10.70 4.53
C THR A 151 18.33 11.04 3.04
N VAL A 152 17.31 10.65 2.27
CA VAL A 152 17.19 11.01 0.86
C VAL A 152 17.17 12.53 0.69
N LYS A 153 16.31 13.23 1.44
CA LYS A 153 16.22 14.69 1.39
C LYS A 153 17.52 15.38 1.77
N LYS A 154 18.21 14.91 2.80
CA LYS A 154 19.51 15.46 3.24
C LYS A 154 20.59 15.30 2.16
N LEU A 155 20.54 14.24 1.38
CA LEU A 155 21.47 13.99 0.28
C LEU A 155 21.07 14.71 -1.03
N GLY A 156 19.88 15.33 -1.09
CA GLY A 156 19.38 16.04 -2.26
C GLY A 156 19.29 15.12 -3.49
N GLU A 157 19.68 15.63 -4.66
CA GLU A 157 19.67 14.86 -5.91
C GLU A 157 20.49 13.56 -5.81
N SER A 158 21.64 13.58 -5.12
CA SER A 158 22.42 12.35 -4.90
C SER A 158 21.67 11.32 -4.06
N GLY A 159 20.76 11.76 -3.18
CA GLY A 159 19.86 10.89 -2.44
C GLY A 159 18.82 10.20 -3.33
N GLU A 160 18.30 10.92 -4.32
CA GLU A 160 17.38 10.36 -5.32
C GLU A 160 18.11 9.34 -6.21
N ILE A 161 19.31 9.66 -6.69
CA ILE A 161 20.13 8.72 -7.48
C ILE A 161 20.48 7.47 -6.68
N LYS A 162 20.84 7.63 -5.41
CA LYS A 162 21.06 6.51 -4.49
C LYS A 162 19.81 5.65 -4.32
N ALA A 163 18.64 6.25 -4.16
CA ALA A 163 17.38 5.52 -4.03
C ALA A 163 17.05 4.72 -5.31
N ILE A 164 17.34 5.26 -6.50
CA ILE A 164 17.25 4.52 -7.77
C ILE A 164 18.29 3.38 -7.78
N GLY A 165 19.51 3.67 -7.34
CA GLY A 165 20.62 2.72 -7.24
C GLY A 165 20.37 1.52 -6.33
N GLU A 166 19.44 1.65 -5.38
CA GLU A 166 19.02 0.59 -4.45
C GLU A 166 17.65 -0.04 -4.81
N LEU A 167 17.14 0.16 -6.04
CA LEU A 167 15.86 -0.42 -6.46
C LEU A 167 15.85 -1.95 -6.49
N ASP A 168 17.01 -2.60 -6.67
CA ASP A 168 17.16 -4.05 -6.56
C ASP A 168 16.89 -4.52 -5.11
N LEU A 169 17.40 -3.79 -4.13
CA LEU A 169 17.14 -4.01 -2.70
C LEU A 169 15.68 -3.75 -2.36
N LEU A 170 15.09 -2.67 -2.89
CA LEU A 170 13.66 -2.38 -2.73
C LEU A 170 12.83 -3.53 -3.29
N PHE A 171 13.09 -3.95 -4.52
CA PHE A 171 12.35 -5.01 -5.21
C PHE A 171 12.43 -6.33 -4.45
N MET A 172 13.63 -6.73 -4.00
CA MET A 172 13.81 -7.98 -3.25
C MET A 172 13.20 -7.92 -1.86
N SER A 173 13.29 -6.78 -1.18
CA SER A 173 12.66 -6.58 0.13
C SER A 173 11.14 -6.61 0.04
N LEU A 174 10.57 -5.96 -0.97
CA LEU A 174 9.13 -5.99 -1.26
C LEU A 174 8.67 -7.42 -1.56
N ARG A 175 9.39 -8.16 -2.42
CA ARG A 175 9.10 -9.56 -2.72
C ARG A 175 9.07 -10.43 -1.48
N ASN A 176 10.10 -10.34 -0.65
CA ASN A 176 10.23 -11.20 0.53
C ASN A 176 9.24 -10.84 1.64
N ALA A 177 8.80 -9.59 1.69
CA ALA A 177 7.86 -9.12 2.69
C ALA A 177 6.39 -9.38 2.31
N CYS A 178 6.07 -9.40 1.01
CA CYS A 178 4.68 -9.32 0.52
C CYS A 178 4.11 -10.59 -0.11
N ILE A 179 4.89 -11.66 -0.33
CA ILE A 179 4.37 -12.93 -0.88
C ILE A 179 3.79 -13.81 0.24
#